data_AF-A0A7V8W477-F1
#
_entry.id   AF-A0A7V8W477-F1
#
_cell.length_a   1.000
_cell.length_b   1.000
_cell.length_c   1.000
_cell.angle_alpha   90.00
_cell.angle_beta   90.00
_cell.angle_gamma   90.00
#
_symmetry.space_group_name_H-M   'P 1'
#
loop_
_entity.id
_entity.type
_entity.pdbx_description
1 polymer ?
#
loop_
_entity_poly.entity_id
_entity_poly.type
_entity_poly.pdbx_seq_one_letter_code
_entity_poly.pdbx_strand_id
1 'polypeptide(L)'
;MPYPDLYHEPPRSRRRPWWAKALLAVLFLVLLAGGGAVGAIWYISQDLPSLDSVTAYQPSLVSRVYSDDRQIVGQFFVERRILT
;
A
#
# COMPACT_ATOMS: atom_id res chain seq x y z
N MET A 1 1.90 -28.06 -77.68
CA MET A 1 1.10 -26.97 -77.07
C MET A 1 1.54 -26.83 -75.62
N PRO A 2 1.96 -25.63 -75.15
CA PRO A 2 2.36 -25.42 -73.76
C PRO A 2 1.12 -25.19 -72.88
N TYR A 3 1.10 -25.78 -71.69
CA TYR A 3 0.10 -25.47 -70.66
C TYR A 3 0.62 -24.27 -69.85
N PRO A 4 -0.02 -23.09 -69.87
CA PRO A 4 0.37 -21.99 -69.01
C PRO A 4 -0.35 -22.14 -67.67
N ASP A 5 0.43 -22.12 -66.58
CA ASP A 5 0.05 -21.56 -65.30
C ASP A 5 -1.26 -22.05 -64.65
N LEU A 6 -1.31 -23.32 -64.27
CA LEU A 6 -2.36 -23.85 -63.37
C LEU A 6 -1.91 -24.04 -61.91
N TYR A 7 -0.90 -23.30 -61.47
CA TYR A 7 -0.57 -23.18 -60.04
C TYR A 7 -0.99 -21.80 -59.54
N HIS A 8 -2.29 -21.60 -59.36
CA HIS A 8 -2.76 -20.57 -58.45
C HIS A 8 -2.45 -21.02 -57.02
N GLU A 9 -1.34 -20.57 -56.45
CA GLU A 9 -1.12 -20.71 -55.01
C GLU A 9 -2.24 -19.96 -54.27
N PRO A 10 -2.97 -20.60 -53.34
CA PRO A 10 -3.97 -19.90 -52.57
C PRO A 10 -3.28 -18.86 -51.68
N PRO A 11 -3.87 -17.66 -51.49
CA PRO A 11 -3.31 -16.67 -50.59
C PRO A 11 -3.25 -17.27 -49.18
N ARG A 12 -2.04 -17.34 -48.60
CA ARG A 12 -1.82 -17.70 -47.19
C ARG A 12 -2.66 -16.75 -46.34
N SER A 13 -3.80 -17.24 -45.85
CA SER A 13 -4.67 -16.46 -44.97
C SER A 13 -3.88 -16.11 -43.72
N ARG A 14 -3.57 -14.83 -43.60
CA ARG A 14 -2.88 -14.26 -42.46
C ARG A 14 -3.82 -14.37 -41.28
N ARG A 15 -3.73 -15.50 -40.57
CA ARG A 15 -4.47 -15.76 -39.33
C ARG A 15 -4.22 -14.58 -38.42
N ARG A 16 -5.20 -13.68 -38.36
CA ARG A 16 -5.10 -12.44 -37.60
C ARG A 16 -4.80 -12.87 -36.16
N PRO A 17 -3.71 -12.41 -35.54
CA PRO A 17 -3.27 -12.95 -34.26
C PRO A 17 -4.14 -12.34 -33.17
N TRP A 18 -5.38 -12.81 -33.07
CA TRP A 18 -6.33 -12.46 -32.01
C TRP A 18 -5.71 -12.72 -30.63
N TRP A 19 -4.85 -13.75 -30.54
CA TRP A 19 -4.03 -14.05 -29.37
C TRP A 19 -3.01 -12.95 -29.05
N ALA A 20 -2.39 -12.32 -30.04
CA ALA A 20 -1.48 -11.19 -29.81
C ALA A 20 -2.25 -9.96 -29.31
N LYS A 21 -3.47 -9.74 -29.80
CA LYS A 21 -4.35 -8.69 -29.27
C LYS A 21 -4.77 -8.98 -27.82
N ALA A 22 -5.08 -10.24 -27.52
CA ALA A 22 -5.40 -10.66 -26.16
C ALA A 22 -4.21 -10.46 -25.21
N LEU A 23 -3.00 -10.86 -25.61
CA LEU A 23 -1.78 -10.63 -24.84
C LEU A 23 -1.53 -9.14 -24.58
N LEU A 24 -1.73 -8.30 -25.60
CA LEU A 24 -1.53 -6.85 -25.48
C LEU A 24 -2.59 -6.21 -24.57
N ALA A 25 -3.84 -6.69 -24.62
CA ALA A 25 -4.90 -6.25 -23.71
C ALA A 25 -4.61 -6.66 -22.26
N VAL A 26 -4.14 -7.89 -22.03
CA VAL A 26 -3.73 -8.36 -20.69
C VAL A 26 -2.56 -7.53 -20.15
N LEU A 27 -1.54 -7.28 -20.97
CA LEU A 27 -0.39 -6.46 -20.60
C LEU A 27 -0.83 -5.04 -20.19
N PHE A 28 -1.73 -4.43 -20.98
CA PHE A 28 -2.28 -3.12 -20.66
C PHE A 28 -3.05 -3.12 -19.34
N LEU A 29 -3.85 -4.16 -19.08
CA LEU A 29 -4.62 -4.29 -17.84
C LEU A 29 -3.70 -4.42 -16.62
N VAL A 30 -2.62 -5.20 -16.74
CA VAL A 30 -1.60 -5.38 -15.70
C VAL A 30 -0.88 -4.07 -15.40
N LEU A 31 -0.53 -3.30 -16.44
CA LEU A 31 0.10 -1.99 -16.27
C LEU A 31 -0.83 -0.98 -15.57
N LEU A 32 -2.11 -0.98 -15.93
CA LEU A 32 -3.13 -0.14 -15.28
C LEU A 32 -3.31 -0.50 -13.81
N ALA A 33 -3.46 -1.80 -13.51
CA ALA A 33 -3.65 -2.29 -12.15
C ALA A 33 -2.39 -2.06 -11.30
N GLY A 34 -1.21 -2.39 -11.82
CA GLY A 34 0.07 -2.21 -11.14
C GLY A 34 0.40 -0.75 -10.92
N GLY A 35 0.28 0.09 -11.94
CA GLY A 35 0.51 1.53 -11.84
C GLY A 35 -0.47 2.22 -10.89
N GLY A 36 -1.75 1.83 -10.95
CA GLY A 36 -2.78 2.33 -10.04
C GLY A 36 -2.53 1.94 -8.59
N ALA A 37 -2.14 0.69 -8.32
CA ALA A 37 -1.81 0.23 -6.97
C ALA A 37 -0.59 0.95 -6.40
N VAL A 38 0.49 1.08 -7.18
CA VAL A 38 1.70 1.81 -6.76
C VAL A 38 1.38 3.28 -6.49
N GLY A 39 0.64 3.94 -7.38
CA GLY A 39 0.23 5.33 -7.19
C GLY A 39 -0.65 5.53 -5.95
N ALA A 40 -1.61 4.63 -5.73
CA ALA A 40 -2.48 4.68 -4.55
C ALA A 40 -1.71 4.48 -3.25
N ILE A 41 -0.81 3.49 -3.19
CA ILE A 41 0.04 3.25 -2.01
C ILE A 41 0.92 4.47 -1.74
N TRP A 42 1.54 5.04 -2.77
CA TRP A 42 2.40 6.21 -2.63
C TRP A 42 1.62 7.44 -2.12
N TYR A 43 0.45 7.71 -2.69
CA TYR A 43 -0.43 8.80 -2.26
C TYR A 43 -0.86 8.63 -0.80
N ILE A 44 -1.38 7.46 -0.44
CA ILE A 44 -1.80 7.18 0.94
C ILE A 44 -0.62 7.33 1.89
N SER A 45 0.56 6.82 1.54
CA SER A 45 1.77 6.85 2.38
C SER A 45 2.26 8.25 2.75
N GLN A 46 1.96 9.27 1.93
CA GLN A 46 2.34 10.66 2.21
C GLN A 46 1.48 11.30 3.30
N ASP A 47 0.21 10.87 3.41
CA ASP A 47 -0.76 11.42 4.34
C ASP A 47 -0.82 10.65 5.67
N LEU A 48 -0.04 9.57 5.84
CA LEU A 48 0.04 8.92 7.15
C LEU A 48 0.85 9.80 8.11
N PRO A 49 0.24 10.33 9.19
CA PRO A 49 0.99 11.00 10.23
C PRO A 49 2.00 10.02 10.82
N SER A 50 3.22 10.48 11.07
CA SER A 50 4.24 9.63 11.68
C SER A 50 3.75 9.11 13.04
N LEU A 51 3.90 7.80 13.25
CA LEU A 51 3.55 7.13 14.51
C LEU A 51 4.48 7.52 15.68
N ASP A 52 5.40 8.45 15.44
CA ASP A 52 6.40 8.96 16.40
C ASP A 52 5.75 9.62 17.64
N SER A 53 4.47 9.98 17.56
CA SER A 53 3.73 10.60 18.66
C SER A 53 3.30 9.65 19.78
N VAL A 54 3.40 8.33 19.61
CA VAL A 54 3.00 7.36 20.66
C VAL A 54 4.14 7.06 21.63
N THR A 55 5.40 7.26 21.23
CA THR A 55 6.57 6.96 22.07
C THR A 55 6.88 8.10 23.06
N ALA A 56 6.38 9.30 22.81
CA ALA A 56 6.63 10.47 23.66
C ALA A 56 5.58 10.70 24.76
N TYR A 57 4.70 9.72 25.03
CA TYR A 57 3.86 9.78 26.21
C TYR A 57 4.69 9.41 27.45
N GLN A 58 5.40 10.39 28.00
CA GLN A 58 5.91 10.34 29.36
C GLN A 58 4.79 10.84 30.29
N PRO A 59 3.91 9.98 30.83
CA PRO A 59 2.97 10.43 31.83
C PRO A 59 3.75 11.01 33.01
N SER A 60 3.30 12.16 33.52
CA SER A 60 3.82 12.74 34.75
C SER A 60 3.75 11.69 35.87
N LEU A 61 4.89 11.14 36.27
CA LEU A 61 4.97 10.14 37.33
C LEU A 61 4.54 10.81 38.64
N VAL A 62 3.51 10.27 39.30
CA VAL A 62 3.05 10.77 40.60
C VAL A 62 4.15 10.54 41.63
N SER A 63 4.73 11.63 42.14
CA SER A 63 5.72 11.58 43.21
C SER A 63 5.01 11.35 44.54
N ARG A 64 5.24 10.18 45.15
CA ARG A 64 4.73 9.85 46.49
C ARG A 64 5.81 10.08 47.54
N VAL A 65 5.49 10.90 48.54
CA VAL A 65 6.35 11.14 49.70
C VAL A 65 5.92 10.20 50.82
N TYR A 66 6.86 9.41 51.32
CA TYR A 66 6.65 8.50 52.43
C TYR A 66 7.31 9.05 53.71
N SER A 67 6.69 8.82 54.86
CA SER A 67 7.31 8.99 56.17
C SER A 67 8.22 7.81 56.50
N ASP A 68 8.99 7.94 57.58
CA ASP A 68 9.96 6.94 58.05
C ASP A 68 9.31 5.58 58.38
N ASP A 69 8.02 5.59 58.75
CA ASP A 69 7.18 4.41 58.98
C ASP A 69 6.47 3.88 57.71
N ARG A 70 6.89 4.35 56.52
CA ARG A 70 6.33 4.01 55.19
C ARG A 70 4.86 4.40 54.98
N GLN A 71 4.31 5.31 55.78
CA GLN A 71 3.00 5.91 55.51
C GLN A 71 3.11 6.97 54.41
N ILE A 72 2.08 7.13 53.58
CA ILE A 72 2.07 8.16 52.52
C ILE A 72 1.69 9.50 53.14
N VAL A 73 2.61 10.47 53.12
CA VAL A 73 2.42 11.82 53.68
C VAL A 73 1.87 12.78 52.63
N GLY A 74 2.13 12.52 51.35
CA GLY A 74 1.61 13.35 50.26
C GLY A 74 1.89 12.80 48.87
N GLN A 75 1.09 13.23 47.89
CA GLN A 75 1.25 12.89 46.48
C GLN A 75 1.29 14.19 45.66
N PHE A 76 2.28 14.32 44.78
CA PHE A 76 2.42 15.47 43.90
C PHE A 76 2.21 15.03 42.45
N PHE A 77 1.32 15.73 41.75
CA PHE A 77 0.97 15.50 40.35
C PHE A 77 0.72 16.85 39.67
N VAL A 78 1.13 16.98 38.40
CA VAL A 78 0.91 18.21 37.62
C VAL A 78 -0.50 18.23 37.01
N GLU A 79 -0.99 17.08 36.55
CA GLU A 79 -2.33 16.95 35.97
C GLU A 79 -2.99 15.66 36.44
N ARG A 80 -4.17 15.76 37.06
CA ARG A 80 -4.93 14.62 37.56
C ARG A 80 -5.95 14.19 36.50
N ARG A 81 -5.58 13.26 35.60
CA ARG A 81 -6.55 12.64 34.68
C ARG A 81 -7.11 11.37 35.29
N ILE A 82 -8.39 11.42 35.66
CA ILE A 82 -9.20 10.24 35.99
C ILE A 82 -9.68 9.69 34.65
N LEU A 83 -9.20 8.51 34.26
CA LEU A 83 -9.80 7.74 33.18
C LEU A 83 -10.91 6.90 33.84
N THR A 84 -12.17 7.25 33.59
CA THR A 84 -13.34 6.43 33.94
C THR A 84 -13.59 5.34 32.93
#